data_AF-A0A933Y531-F1
#
_entry.id   AF-A0A933Y531-F1
#
_cell.length_a   1.000
_cell.length_b   1.000
_cell.length_c   1.000
_cell.angle_alpha   90.00
_cell.angle_beta   90.00
_cell.angle_gamma   90.00
#
_symmetry.space_group_name_H-M   'P 1'
#
loop_
_entity.id
_entity.type
_entity.pdbx_description
1 polymer ?
#
loop_
_entity_poly.entity_id
_entity_poly.type
_entity_poly.pdbx_seq_one_letter_code
_entity_poly.pdbx_strand_id
1 'polypeptide(L)'
;VNESYASQNFYLIFWRKFGGPLVADYDLPASPIAKPASRLAPYYVNGDMTTSGDWTVADGETIVFLVDGNLTLGGKVNITGTGFVSFIASGNITVDPSVGVAAASSNPALEGIYIASGTFQSGSSGVGTERLVVKGSVIANSFLLQRDLGDTNTTTAAELFLYNPALLFHMPKDMMDVPYFWQEVAP
;
A
#
# COMPACT_ATOMS: atom_id res chain seq x y z
N VAL A 1 17.84 -25.64 9.22
CA VAL A 1 16.49 -26.08 8.80
C VAL A 1 15.80 -24.81 8.34
N ASN A 2 15.52 -24.66 7.04
CA ASN A 2 14.79 -23.49 6.55
C ASN A 2 13.32 -23.74 6.82
N GLU A 3 12.75 -23.02 7.77
CA GLU A 3 11.31 -23.04 8.04
C GLU A 3 10.59 -22.44 6.83
N SER A 4 9.78 -23.25 6.15
CA SER A 4 8.89 -22.79 5.09
C SER A 4 7.57 -22.36 5.73
N TYR A 5 7.35 -21.05 5.81
CA TYR A 5 6.06 -20.50 6.20
C TYR A 5 5.12 -20.52 4.99
N ALA A 6 3.84 -20.85 5.20
CA ALA A 6 2.84 -20.72 4.15
C ALA A 6 2.71 -19.22 3.78
N SER A 7 2.69 -18.92 2.48
CA SER A 7 2.39 -17.57 1.98
C SER A 7 1.05 -17.09 2.56
N GLN A 8 1.03 -15.93 3.19
CA GLN A 8 -0.21 -15.39 3.77
C GLN A 8 -1.02 -14.66 2.70
N ASN A 9 -2.30 -15.02 2.58
CA ASN A 9 -3.22 -14.28 1.72
C ASN A 9 -3.84 -13.12 2.52
N PHE A 10 -3.11 -12.02 2.63
CA PHE A 10 -3.56 -10.83 3.34
C PHE A 10 -4.84 -10.25 2.73
N TYR A 11 -4.96 -10.28 1.40
CA TYR A 11 -6.15 -9.82 0.70
C TYR A 11 -7.41 -10.54 1.18
N LEU A 12 -7.37 -11.87 1.26
CA LEU A 12 -8.53 -12.65 1.69
C LEU A 12 -8.95 -12.33 3.13
N ILE A 13 -7.99 -12.02 4.01
CA ILE A 13 -8.28 -11.59 5.38
C ILE A 13 -9.08 -10.28 5.37
N PHE A 14 -8.57 -9.26 4.67
CA PHE A 14 -9.25 -7.96 4.62
C PHE A 14 -10.55 -8.01 3.82
N TRP A 15 -10.59 -8.73 2.70
CA TRP A 15 -11.82 -8.94 1.93
C TRP A 15 -12.95 -9.50 2.81
N ARG A 16 -12.65 -10.49 3.67
CA ARG A 16 -13.61 -11.01 4.65
C ARG A 16 -13.98 -10.00 5.72
N LYS A 17 -13.01 -9.24 6.26
CA LYS A 17 -13.27 -8.19 7.26
C LYS A 17 -14.22 -7.12 6.74
N PHE A 18 -14.12 -6.79 5.45
CA PHE A 18 -15.00 -5.84 4.77
C PHE A 18 -16.31 -6.47 4.24
N GLY A 19 -16.67 -7.68 4.69
CA GLY A 19 -17.95 -8.32 4.36
C GLY A 19 -17.99 -9.02 3.00
N GLY A 20 -16.85 -9.17 2.32
CA GLY A 20 -16.73 -9.89 1.08
C GLY A 20 -17.52 -9.27 -0.08
N PRO A 21 -17.16 -8.05 -0.54
CA PRO A 21 -17.88 -7.37 -1.61
C PRO A 21 -17.96 -8.24 -2.86
N LEU A 22 -19.17 -8.34 -3.41
CA LEU A 22 -19.48 -9.15 -4.61
C LEU A 22 -19.63 -8.29 -5.88
N VAL A 23 -19.81 -6.97 -5.73
CA VAL A 23 -19.97 -6.03 -6.83
C VAL A 23 -18.74 -5.14 -6.87
N ALA A 24 -18.00 -5.20 -7.98
CA ALA A 24 -16.82 -4.37 -8.18
C ALA A 24 -17.22 -2.92 -8.45
N ASP A 25 -16.52 -1.98 -7.81
CA ASP A 25 -16.56 -0.57 -8.21
C ASP A 25 -15.83 -0.37 -9.54
N TYR A 26 -14.79 -1.18 -9.78
CA TYR A 26 -14.02 -1.22 -11.01
C TYR A 26 -13.87 -2.67 -11.46
N ASP A 27 -14.50 -3.01 -12.59
CA ASP A 27 -14.45 -4.35 -13.17
C ASP A 27 -13.50 -4.38 -14.36
N LEU A 28 -12.37 -5.08 -14.21
CA LEU A 28 -11.30 -5.22 -15.20
C LEU A 28 -10.88 -3.88 -15.82
N PRO A 29 -10.44 -2.90 -15.00
CA PRO A 29 -10.19 -1.55 -15.49
C PRO A 29 -9.04 -1.53 -16.51
N ALA A 30 -9.36 -1.17 -17.74
CA ALA A 30 -8.38 -1.04 -18.83
C ALA A 30 -7.62 0.29 -18.83
N SER A 31 -7.98 1.21 -17.94
CA SER A 31 -7.38 2.56 -17.85
C SER A 31 -6.96 2.87 -16.42
N PRO A 32 -5.88 3.64 -16.22
CA PRO A 32 -5.48 4.11 -14.90
C PRO A 32 -6.61 4.83 -14.17
N ILE A 33 -6.78 4.52 -12.88
CA ILE A 33 -7.84 5.04 -12.02
C ILE A 33 -7.38 6.33 -11.35
N ALA A 34 -8.14 7.41 -11.52
CA ALA A 34 -7.93 8.65 -10.77
C ALA A 34 -8.36 8.49 -9.31
N LYS A 35 -7.86 9.36 -8.43
CA LYS A 35 -8.26 9.34 -7.02
C LYS A 35 -9.79 9.43 -6.90
N PRO A 36 -10.45 8.42 -6.30
CA PRO A 36 -11.89 8.48 -6.11
C PRO A 36 -12.26 9.40 -4.95
N ALA A 37 -13.56 9.63 -4.76
CA ALA A 37 -14.07 10.28 -3.56
C ALA A 37 -13.73 9.47 -2.29
N SER A 38 -13.63 10.15 -1.15
CA SER A 38 -13.51 9.45 0.13
C SER A 38 -14.81 8.74 0.51
N ARG A 39 -14.71 7.54 1.08
CA ARG A 39 -15.83 6.81 1.70
C ARG A 39 -15.33 5.78 2.72
N LEU A 40 -16.23 5.34 3.60
CA LEU A 40 -15.91 4.32 4.62
C LEU A 40 -15.75 2.91 4.05
N ALA A 41 -16.55 2.56 3.03
CA ALA A 41 -16.49 1.25 2.38
C ALA A 41 -15.28 1.16 1.44
N PRO A 42 -14.57 0.03 1.37
CA PRO A 42 -13.45 -0.11 0.44
C PRO A 42 -13.94 -0.08 -1.00
N TYR A 43 -13.11 0.45 -1.90
CA TYR A 43 -13.24 0.27 -3.35
C TYR A 43 -12.82 -1.14 -3.71
N TYR A 44 -13.74 -1.90 -4.30
CA TYR A 44 -13.44 -3.23 -4.81
C TYR A 44 -13.07 -3.16 -6.29
N VAL A 45 -11.87 -3.62 -6.62
CA VAL A 45 -11.38 -3.75 -7.99
C VAL A 45 -11.28 -5.24 -8.32
N ASN A 46 -12.00 -5.66 -9.35
CA ASN A 46 -11.85 -6.99 -9.93
C ASN A 46 -10.82 -6.93 -11.05
N GLY A 47 -9.64 -7.53 -10.84
CA GLY A 47 -8.51 -7.49 -11.76
C GLY A 47 -7.43 -6.46 -11.40
N ASP A 48 -6.50 -6.29 -12.32
CA ASP A 48 -5.33 -5.42 -12.14
C ASP A 48 -5.73 -3.94 -12.08
N MET A 49 -5.01 -3.16 -11.28
CA MET A 49 -5.23 -1.72 -11.08
C MET A 49 -3.96 -0.94 -11.38
N THR A 50 -4.09 0.24 -11.99
CA THR A 50 -3.04 1.25 -12.03
C THR A 50 -3.57 2.58 -11.50
N THR A 51 -2.88 3.27 -10.61
CA THR A 51 -3.25 4.63 -10.20
C THR A 51 -2.85 5.65 -11.25
N SER A 52 -3.64 6.71 -11.40
CA SER A 52 -3.35 7.82 -12.32
C SER A 52 -3.11 9.13 -11.56
N GLY A 53 -2.06 9.84 -11.97
CA GLY A 53 -1.66 11.12 -11.39
C GLY A 53 -1.26 11.05 -9.91
N ASP A 54 -0.86 12.19 -9.38
CA ASP A 54 -0.54 12.32 -7.96
C ASP A 54 -1.82 12.47 -7.14
N TRP A 55 -1.90 11.73 -6.04
CA TRP A 55 -3.04 11.73 -5.13
C TRP A 55 -2.70 12.52 -3.88
N THR A 56 -3.53 13.53 -3.57
CA THR A 56 -3.52 14.17 -2.25
C THR A 56 -4.74 13.70 -1.47
N VAL A 57 -4.53 12.94 -0.40
CA VAL A 57 -5.55 12.52 0.56
C VAL A 57 -5.67 13.61 1.62
N ALA A 58 -6.77 14.35 1.56
CA ALA A 58 -7.04 15.49 2.40
C ALA A 58 -7.30 15.08 3.85
N ASP A 59 -7.27 16.06 4.74
CA ASP A 59 -7.60 15.87 6.15
C ASP A 59 -8.99 15.24 6.32
N GLY A 60 -9.09 14.19 7.15
CA GLY A 60 -10.33 13.46 7.39
C GLY A 60 -10.80 12.53 6.26
N GLU A 61 -10.09 12.47 5.12
CA GLU A 61 -10.45 11.54 4.05
C GLU A 61 -9.94 10.13 4.32
N THR A 62 -10.79 9.16 4.07
CA THR A 62 -10.48 7.73 4.13
C THR A 62 -10.71 7.10 2.76
N ILE A 63 -9.70 6.38 2.25
CA ILE A 63 -9.75 5.65 0.98
C ILE A 63 -9.11 4.27 1.20
N VAL A 64 -9.83 3.20 0.91
CA VAL A 64 -9.30 1.83 0.96
C VAL A 64 -9.56 1.15 -0.37
N PHE A 65 -8.56 0.48 -0.93
CA PHE A 65 -8.70 -0.36 -2.11
C PHE A 65 -8.48 -1.83 -1.76
N LEU A 66 -9.42 -2.67 -2.18
CA LEU A 66 -9.27 -4.11 -2.29
C LEU A 66 -9.10 -4.44 -3.78
N VAL A 67 -7.88 -4.81 -4.18
CA VAL A 67 -7.52 -5.13 -5.56
C VAL A 67 -7.38 -6.63 -5.70
N ASP A 68 -8.33 -7.26 -6.39
CA ASP A 68 -8.23 -8.67 -6.76
C ASP A 68 -7.38 -8.85 -8.02
N GLY A 69 -6.11 -8.51 -7.88
CA GLY A 69 -5.12 -8.51 -8.94
C GLY A 69 -3.83 -7.85 -8.49
N ASN A 70 -3.03 -7.43 -9.46
CA ASN A 70 -1.83 -6.65 -9.24
C ASN A 70 -2.17 -5.15 -9.19
N LEU A 71 -1.44 -4.41 -8.38
CA LEU A 71 -1.52 -2.96 -8.31
C LEU A 71 -0.23 -2.33 -8.84
N THR A 72 -0.37 -1.36 -9.73
CA THR A 72 0.71 -0.46 -10.14
C THR A 72 0.44 0.94 -9.58
N LEU A 73 1.38 1.47 -8.81
CA LEU A 73 1.36 2.85 -8.31
C LEU A 73 2.02 3.74 -9.37
N GLY A 74 1.21 4.40 -10.19
CA GLY A 74 1.65 5.23 -11.31
C GLY A 74 1.88 6.71 -10.97
N GLY A 75 1.65 7.11 -9.72
CA GLY A 75 1.84 8.48 -9.25
C GLY A 75 2.09 8.53 -7.74
N LYS A 76 2.46 9.71 -7.25
CA LYS A 76 2.72 9.94 -5.82
C LYS A 76 1.42 9.88 -5.02
N VAL A 77 1.54 9.52 -3.76
CA VAL A 77 0.42 9.52 -2.81
C VAL A 77 0.86 10.28 -1.57
N ASN A 78 0.19 11.40 -1.28
CA ASN A 78 0.49 12.24 -0.13
C ASN A 78 -0.73 12.39 0.76
N ILE A 79 -0.51 12.45 2.07
CA ILE A 79 -1.55 12.57 3.08
C ILE A 79 -1.39 13.91 3.80
N THR A 80 -2.48 14.63 3.98
CA THR A 80 -2.55 15.82 4.82
C THR A 80 -3.42 15.57 6.04
N GLY A 81 -3.06 16.17 7.18
CA GLY A 81 -3.81 16.04 8.42
C GLY A 81 -4.00 14.59 8.87
N THR A 82 -5.25 14.20 9.06
CA THR A 82 -5.73 12.89 9.52
C THR A 82 -6.15 11.96 8.39
N GLY A 83 -5.86 12.31 7.14
CA GLY A 83 -6.20 11.47 5.99
C GLY A 83 -5.62 10.06 6.08
N PHE A 84 -6.29 9.10 5.44
CA PHE A 84 -5.93 7.69 5.43
C PHE A 84 -6.13 7.10 4.04
N VAL A 85 -5.09 6.41 3.56
CA VAL A 85 -5.19 5.59 2.36
C VAL A 85 -4.51 4.24 2.56
N SER A 86 -5.19 3.20 2.09
CA SER A 86 -4.67 1.84 2.09
C SER A 86 -4.94 1.13 0.77
N PHE A 87 -3.94 0.41 0.27
CA PHE A 87 -4.05 -0.47 -0.88
C PHE A 87 -3.75 -1.90 -0.46
N ILE A 88 -4.67 -2.81 -0.79
CA ILE A 88 -4.59 -4.22 -0.41
C ILE A 88 -4.76 -5.05 -1.69
N ALA A 89 -3.68 -5.63 -2.18
CA ALA A 89 -3.64 -6.41 -3.41
C ALA A 89 -3.58 -7.92 -3.14
N SER A 90 -4.36 -8.70 -3.89
CA SER A 90 -4.24 -10.17 -3.92
C SER A 90 -2.97 -10.63 -4.64
N GLY A 91 -2.45 -9.81 -5.55
CA GLY A 91 -1.19 -10.02 -6.25
C GLY A 91 -0.05 -9.12 -5.75
N ASN A 92 0.77 -8.68 -6.69
CA ASN A 92 1.92 -7.82 -6.45
C ASN A 92 1.52 -6.35 -6.33
N ILE A 93 2.32 -5.58 -5.60
CA ILE A 93 2.31 -4.11 -5.68
C ILE A 93 3.61 -3.69 -6.36
N THR A 94 3.50 -2.97 -7.47
CA THR A 94 4.64 -2.44 -8.22
C THR A 94 4.59 -0.91 -8.19
N VAL A 95 5.69 -0.29 -7.76
CA VAL A 95 5.86 1.15 -7.84
C VAL A 95 6.42 1.49 -9.21
N ASP A 96 5.78 2.40 -9.94
CA ASP A 96 6.32 2.87 -11.21
C ASP A 96 7.69 3.53 -10.98
N PRO A 97 8.70 3.28 -11.85
CA PRO A 97 10.03 3.84 -11.68
C PRO A 97 10.11 5.37 -11.63
N SER A 98 9.09 6.07 -12.12
CA SER A 98 8.96 7.54 -12.07
C SER A 98 8.34 8.07 -10.76
N VAL A 99 7.86 7.18 -9.90
CA VAL A 99 7.29 7.54 -8.59
C VAL A 99 8.39 7.56 -7.56
N GLY A 100 9.07 8.69 -7.44
CA GLY A 100 10.14 8.88 -6.47
C GLY A 100 10.45 10.32 -6.17
N VAL A 101 11.55 10.52 -5.44
CA VAL A 101 12.10 11.82 -5.11
C VAL A 101 13.57 11.89 -5.50
N ALA A 102 14.11 13.11 -5.55
CA ALA A 102 15.53 13.31 -5.75
C ALA A 102 16.35 12.53 -4.71
N ALA A 103 17.53 12.02 -5.08
CA ALA A 103 18.35 11.17 -4.24
C ALA A 103 18.59 11.74 -2.82
N ALA A 104 18.88 13.05 -2.72
CA ALA A 104 19.12 13.71 -1.44
C ALA A 104 17.85 13.98 -0.61
N SER A 105 16.66 13.79 -1.17
CA SER A 105 15.39 14.06 -0.48
C SER A 105 14.98 12.89 0.42
N SER A 106 14.33 13.22 1.52
CA SER A 106 13.62 12.30 2.41
C SER A 106 12.11 12.58 2.42
N ASN A 107 11.61 13.42 1.50
CA ASN A 107 10.19 13.67 1.37
C ASN A 107 9.51 12.42 0.81
N PRO A 108 8.36 11.99 1.36
CA PRO A 108 7.69 10.79 0.90
C PRO A 108 7.09 10.98 -0.50
N ALA A 109 7.41 10.05 -1.40
CA ALA A 109 6.70 9.88 -2.66
C ALA A 109 5.38 9.11 -2.45
N LEU A 110 5.37 8.22 -1.46
CA LEU A 110 4.22 7.40 -1.11
C LEU A 110 3.92 7.52 0.38
N GLU A 111 2.67 7.83 0.72
CA GLU A 111 2.14 7.82 2.08
C GLU A 111 0.96 6.86 2.17
N GLY A 112 0.82 6.14 3.29
CA GLY A 112 -0.30 5.20 3.51
C GLY A 112 0.14 3.79 3.89
N ILE A 113 -0.81 2.86 3.80
CA ILE A 113 -0.59 1.43 4.07
C ILE A 113 -0.68 0.64 2.76
N TYR A 114 0.35 -0.16 2.46
CA TYR A 114 0.45 -0.94 1.24
C TYR A 114 0.60 -2.42 1.61
N ILE A 115 -0.37 -3.24 1.22
CA ILE A 115 -0.43 -4.66 1.59
C ILE A 115 -0.47 -5.50 0.31
N ALA A 116 0.58 -6.27 0.04
CA ALA A 116 0.67 -7.18 -1.09
C ALA A 116 0.61 -8.63 -0.61
N SER A 117 -0.34 -9.41 -1.11
CA SER A 117 -0.31 -10.87 -0.89
C SER A 117 0.70 -11.58 -1.81
N GLY A 118 1.31 -10.85 -2.75
CA GLY A 118 2.50 -11.25 -3.48
C GLY A 118 3.75 -10.50 -3.03
N THR A 119 4.45 -9.94 -4.01
CA THR A 119 5.70 -9.18 -3.83
C THR A 119 5.46 -7.69 -3.91
N PHE A 120 6.08 -6.92 -3.02
CA PHE A 120 6.25 -5.48 -3.19
C PHE A 120 7.50 -5.19 -4.01
N GLN A 121 7.35 -4.49 -5.12
CA GLN A 121 8.41 -4.16 -6.07
C GLN A 121 8.61 -2.64 -6.10
N SER A 122 9.81 -2.16 -5.77
CA SER A 122 10.09 -0.70 -5.73
C SER A 122 10.23 -0.04 -7.12
N GLY A 123 10.19 -0.86 -8.19
CA GLY A 123 10.40 -0.44 -9.57
C GLY A 123 11.88 -0.26 -9.88
N SER A 124 12.30 -0.62 -11.10
CA SER A 124 13.67 -0.37 -11.56
C SER A 124 13.72 0.93 -12.35
N SER A 125 14.35 1.95 -11.77
CA SER A 125 14.72 3.18 -12.50
C SER A 125 16.11 3.03 -13.12
N GLY A 126 16.46 3.93 -14.06
CA GLY A 126 17.86 4.07 -14.47
C GLY A 126 18.76 4.36 -13.26
N VAL A 127 20.05 4.06 -13.39
CA VAL A 127 21.05 4.32 -12.35
C VAL A 127 21.06 5.82 -12.01
N GLY A 128 20.93 6.15 -10.73
CA GLY A 128 21.02 7.53 -10.23
C GLY A 128 19.75 8.38 -10.35
N THR A 129 18.62 7.79 -10.75
CA THR A 129 17.43 8.60 -11.10
C THR A 129 16.62 9.00 -9.86
N GLU A 130 15.98 8.04 -9.19
CA GLU A 130 14.96 8.35 -8.20
C GLU A 130 15.05 7.47 -6.97
N ARG A 131 15.07 8.11 -5.80
CA ARG A 131 14.94 7.43 -4.52
C ARG A 131 13.47 7.20 -4.22
N LEU A 132 13.12 6.01 -3.73
CA LEU A 132 11.78 5.74 -3.21
C LEU A 132 11.75 6.03 -1.72
N VAL A 133 10.88 6.96 -1.31
CA VAL A 133 10.59 7.22 0.10
C VAL A 133 9.12 6.91 0.36
N VAL A 134 8.87 5.92 1.22
CA VAL A 134 7.54 5.50 1.64
C VAL A 134 7.35 5.86 3.11
N LYS A 135 6.31 6.63 3.44
CA LYS A 135 5.94 6.96 4.82
C LYS A 135 4.63 6.29 5.21
N GLY A 136 4.71 5.31 6.10
CA GLY A 136 3.60 4.46 6.50
C GLY A 136 4.06 3.04 6.74
N SER A 137 3.33 2.08 6.19
CA SER A 137 3.62 0.64 6.37
C SER A 137 3.51 -0.08 5.05
N VAL A 138 4.50 -0.95 4.76
CA VAL A 138 4.48 -1.86 3.63
C VAL A 138 4.55 -3.28 4.16
N ILE A 139 3.55 -4.09 3.80
CA ILE A 139 3.39 -5.48 4.23
C ILE A 139 3.33 -6.32 2.97
N ALA A 140 4.26 -7.28 2.82
CA ALA A 140 4.29 -8.16 1.67
C ALA A 140 4.86 -9.53 2.06
N ASN A 141 4.51 -10.58 1.29
CA ASN A 141 5.14 -11.89 1.47
C ASN A 141 6.60 -11.89 0.99
N SER A 142 6.92 -11.02 0.03
CA SER A 142 8.28 -10.84 -0.46
C SER A 142 8.51 -9.38 -0.85
N PHE A 143 9.77 -8.96 -0.80
CA PHE A 143 10.21 -7.64 -1.20
C PHE A 143 11.25 -7.77 -2.31
N LEU A 144 11.06 -7.03 -3.39
CA LEU A 144 12.00 -6.88 -4.47
C LEU A 144 12.38 -5.40 -4.58
N LEU A 145 13.51 -5.05 -3.95
CA LEU A 145 14.05 -3.69 -3.92
C LEU A 145 15.03 -3.53 -5.09
N GLN A 146 14.65 -2.74 -6.08
CA GLN A 146 15.29 -2.70 -7.40
C GLN A 146 15.92 -1.34 -7.73
N ARG A 147 15.79 -0.34 -6.85
CA ARG A 147 16.31 0.99 -7.14
C ARG A 147 17.80 1.04 -6.93
N ASP A 148 18.46 1.81 -7.78
CA ASP A 148 19.91 1.97 -7.78
C ASP A 148 20.27 3.45 -7.99
N LEU A 149 20.85 4.08 -6.96
CA LEU A 149 21.34 5.46 -7.04
C LEU A 149 22.81 5.56 -7.51
N GLY A 150 23.39 4.46 -8.01
CA GLY A 150 24.80 4.38 -8.39
C GLY A 150 25.72 4.63 -7.19
N ASP A 151 26.76 5.44 -7.38
CA ASP A 151 27.72 5.79 -6.32
C ASP A 151 27.05 6.40 -5.08
N THR A 152 25.89 7.04 -5.25
CA THR A 152 25.12 7.65 -4.15
C THR A 152 24.58 6.61 -3.16
N ASN A 153 24.45 5.33 -3.56
CA ASN A 153 24.03 4.24 -2.66
C ASN A 153 24.97 4.06 -1.46
N THR A 154 26.23 4.50 -1.57
CA THR A 154 27.23 4.40 -0.50
C THR A 154 26.87 5.25 0.72
N THR A 155 26.09 6.32 0.54
CA THR A 155 25.71 7.26 1.60
C THR A 155 24.21 7.41 1.77
N THR A 156 23.42 6.97 0.77
CA THR A 156 21.98 7.16 0.73
C THR A 156 21.29 5.89 0.23
N ALA A 157 20.41 5.31 1.04
CA ALA A 157 19.62 4.15 0.61
C ALA A 157 18.63 4.53 -0.51
N ALA A 158 18.59 3.72 -1.58
CA ALA A 158 17.69 3.89 -2.71
C ALA A 158 16.21 3.74 -2.34
N GLU A 159 15.93 2.92 -1.33
CA GLU A 159 14.63 2.81 -0.68
C GLU A 159 14.70 3.24 0.79
N LEU A 160 13.79 4.12 1.20
CA LEU A 160 13.63 4.57 2.58
C LEU A 160 12.19 4.36 3.03
N PHE A 161 12.00 3.57 4.10
CA PHE A 161 10.71 3.35 4.72
C PHE A 161 10.65 4.10 6.06
N LEU A 162 9.75 5.06 6.16
CA LEU A 162 9.50 5.86 7.35
C LEU A 162 8.21 5.39 8.01
N TYR A 163 8.30 4.79 9.18
CA TYR A 163 7.11 4.34 9.89
C TYR A 163 6.22 5.53 10.33
N ASN A 164 4.92 5.45 10.04
CA ASN A 164 3.93 6.44 10.48
C ASN A 164 2.84 5.79 11.36
N PRO A 165 2.99 5.80 12.71
CA PRO A 165 2.01 5.19 13.61
C PRO A 165 0.65 5.90 13.62
N ALA A 166 0.57 7.17 13.19
CA ALA A 166 -0.69 7.91 13.18
C ALA A 166 -1.75 7.24 12.29
N LEU A 167 -1.32 6.55 11.23
CA LEU A 167 -2.21 5.81 10.32
C LEU A 167 -2.99 4.71 11.05
N LEU A 168 -2.45 4.12 12.13
CA LEU A 168 -3.15 3.10 12.90
C LEU A 168 -4.33 3.67 13.70
N PHE A 169 -4.32 4.96 14.02
CA PHE A 169 -5.41 5.63 14.72
C PHE A 169 -6.48 6.16 13.77
N HIS A 170 -6.13 6.39 12.50
CA HIS A 170 -7.04 6.93 11.48
C HIS A 170 -7.58 5.85 10.53
N MET A 171 -7.10 4.61 10.63
CA MET A 171 -7.60 3.52 9.79
C MET A 171 -9.08 3.18 10.08
N PRO A 172 -9.84 2.70 9.09
CA PRO A 172 -11.19 2.20 9.32
C PRO A 172 -11.24 1.14 10.40
N LYS A 173 -12.32 1.16 11.20
CA LYS A 173 -12.53 0.19 12.27
C LYS A 173 -12.53 -1.26 11.76
N ASP A 174 -13.01 -1.48 10.53
CA ASP A 174 -13.04 -2.81 9.92
C ASP A 174 -11.63 -3.38 9.64
N MET A 175 -10.60 -2.53 9.55
CA MET A 175 -9.21 -2.98 9.43
C MET A 175 -8.60 -3.36 10.78
N MET A 176 -9.10 -2.80 11.88
CA MET A 176 -8.64 -3.10 13.24
C MET A 176 -9.04 -4.52 13.63
N ASP A 177 -8.24 -5.16 14.49
CA ASP A 177 -8.74 -6.31 15.22
C ASP A 177 -9.64 -5.83 16.35
N VAL A 178 -10.78 -6.52 16.52
CA VAL A 178 -11.64 -6.30 17.67
C VAL A 178 -10.90 -6.82 18.90
N PRO A 179 -10.73 -6.04 19.98
CA PRO A 179 -10.15 -6.56 21.21
C PRO A 179 -11.01 -7.72 21.71
N TYR A 180 -10.42 -8.91 21.86
CA TYR A 180 -11.08 -10.03 22.51
C TYR A 180 -10.92 -9.87 24.03
N PHE A 181 -12.03 -9.83 24.75
CA PHE A 181 -12.02 -9.98 26.20
C PHE A 181 -12.24 -11.45 26.50
N TRP A 182 -11.18 -12.16 26.87
CA TRP A 182 -11.32 -13.50 27.44
C TRP A 182 -11.67 -13.35 28.93
N GLN A 183 -12.72 -14.05 29.36
CA GLN A 183 -13.09 -14.19 30.76
C GLN A 183 -13.17 -15.68 31.06
N GLU A 184 -12.38 -16.16 32.03
CA GLU A 184 -12.52 -17.49 32.57
C GLU A 184 -13.90 -17.62 33.23
N VAL A 185 -14.72 -18.57 32.76
CA VAL A 185 -15.92 -18.96 33.48
C VAL A 185 -15.51 -20.13 34.37
N ALA A 186 -15.67 -19.98 35.68
CA ALA A 186 -15.28 -21.00 36.65
C ALA A 186 -15.92 -22.37 36.33
N PRO A 187 -15.23 -23.50 36.63
CA PRO A 187 -15.63 -24.84 36.22
C PRO A 187 -17.04 -25.26 36.64
#